data_AF-A0A7Y7NTN8-F1
#
_entry.id   AF-A0A7Y7NTN8-F1
#
_cell.length_a   1.000
_cell.length_b   1.000
_cell.length_c   1.000
_cell.angle_alpha   90.00
_cell.angle_beta   90.00
_cell.angle_gamma   90.00
#
_symmetry.space_group_name_H-M   'P 1'
#
loop_
_entity.id
_entity.type
_entity.pdbx_description
1 polymer ?
#
loop_
_entity_poly.entity_id
_entity_poly.type
_entity_poly.pdbx_seq_one_letter_code
_entity_poly.pdbx_strand_id
1 'polypeptide(L)'
;DPYHLIRLNIQIDPKTREIIASKSEFANHPHTLCTNVAQKAKLLVGVKIERGITRVVSQIIGGSDGCVHLRELVLETINFAATVMIGYDQGFGLMSRDFNIQNEKERLEVSRPLLKNTCYIYKEE
;
A
#
# COMPACT_ATOMS: atom_id res chain seq x y z
N ASP A 1 4.87 22.99 -17.11
CA ASP A 1 4.29 22.71 -15.78
C ASP A 1 5.09 21.57 -15.12
N PRO A 2 5.74 21.74 -13.95
CA PRO A 2 6.63 20.73 -13.37
C PRO A 2 5.92 19.56 -12.67
N TYR A 3 4.59 19.57 -12.57
CA TYR A 3 3.85 18.57 -11.80
C TYR A 3 3.83 17.19 -12.46
N HIS A 4 3.86 16.16 -11.62
CA HIS A 4 3.68 14.77 -12.04
C HIS A 4 2.30 14.30 -11.57
N LEU A 5 1.44 13.92 -12.52
CA LEU A 5 0.17 13.26 -12.22
C LEU A 5 0.33 11.78 -12.55
N ILE A 6 0.50 10.96 -11.51
CA ILE A 6 0.77 9.54 -11.65
C ILE A 6 -0.38 8.76 -11.04
N ARG A 7 -0.92 7.80 -11.80
CA ARG A 7 -1.88 6.81 -11.32
C ARG A 7 -1.15 5.50 -11.07
N LEU A 8 -1.28 4.97 -9.86
CA LEU A 8 -0.75 3.66 -9.47
C LEU A 8 -1.92 2.75 -9.11
N ASN A 9 -1.92 1.53 -9.63
CA ASN A 9 -2.86 0.49 -9.23
C ASN A 9 -2.07 -0.76 -8.86
N ILE A 10 -2.24 -1.25 -7.64
CA ILE A 10 -1.62 -2.47 -7.13
C ILE A 10 -2.73 -3.37 -6.62
N GLN A 11 -2.70 -4.63 -7.03
CA GLN A 11 -3.56 -5.68 -6.51
C GLN A 11 -2.71 -6.65 -5.70
N ILE A 12 -3.16 -6.95 -4.49
CA ILE A 12 -2.45 -7.77 -3.52
C ILE A 12 -3.34 -8.95 -3.17
N ASP A 13 -2.77 -10.15 -3.15
CA ASP A 13 -3.43 -11.31 -2.57
C ASP A 13 -3.28 -11.26 -1.03
N PRO A 14 -4.38 -11.12 -0.27
CA PRO A 14 -4.32 -11.03 1.17
C PRO A 14 -3.94 -12.34 1.86
N LYS A 15 -3.95 -13.49 1.18
CA LYS A 15 -3.49 -14.75 1.80
C LYS A 15 -1.97 -14.88 1.74
N THR A 16 -1.39 -14.53 0.60
CA THR A 16 0.04 -14.70 0.34
C THR A 16 0.85 -13.43 0.60
N ARG A 17 0.16 -12.28 0.73
CA ARG A 17 0.74 -10.92 0.79
C ARG A 17 1.53 -10.55 -0.46
N GLU A 18 1.30 -11.25 -1.55
CA GLU A 18 2.01 -11.05 -2.81
C GLU A 18 1.30 -10.03 -3.68
N ILE A 19 2.06 -9.15 -4.32
CA ILE A 19 1.54 -8.27 -5.36
C ILE A 19 1.29 -9.12 -6.61
N ILE A 20 0.03 -9.30 -6.97
CA ILE A 20 -0.39 -10.14 -8.12
C ILE A 20 -0.63 -9.33 -9.39
N ALA A 21 -0.84 -8.02 -9.28
CA ALA A 21 -0.87 -7.11 -10.41
C ALA A 21 -0.39 -5.72 -10.00
N SER A 22 0.36 -5.05 -10.88
CA SER A 22 0.82 -3.69 -10.65
C SER A 22 0.96 -2.94 -11.98
N LYS A 23 0.37 -1.74 -12.04
CA LYS A 23 0.46 -0.84 -13.20
C LYS A 23 0.56 0.61 -12.75
N SER A 24 1.34 1.40 -13.47
CA SER A 24 1.32 2.85 -13.34
C SER A 24 1.15 3.55 -14.67
N GLU A 25 0.61 4.76 -14.61
CA GLU A 25 0.35 5.64 -15.75
C GLU A 25 0.71 7.07 -15.36
N PHE A 26 1.39 7.79 -16.25
CA PHE A 26 1.77 9.18 -16.04
C PHE A 26 0.86 10.05 -16.91
N ALA A 27 -0.22 10.57 -16.33
CA ALA A 27 -1.23 11.37 -17.03
C ALA A 27 -0.75 12.82 -17.29
N ASN A 28 0.15 13.33 -16.46
CA ASN A 28 0.85 14.60 -16.68
C ASN A 28 2.30 14.45 -16.23
N HIS A 29 3.24 14.99 -17.01
CA HIS A 29 4.66 14.92 -16.71
C HIS A 29 5.44 16.03 -17.42
N PRO A 30 6.51 16.57 -16.80
CA PRO A 30 7.30 17.66 -17.38
C PRO A 30 8.22 17.22 -18.52
N HIS A 31 8.63 15.94 -18.56
CA HIS A 31 9.53 15.41 -19.58
C HIS A 31 8.94 14.16 -20.22
N THR A 32 9.07 14.03 -21.53
CA THR A 32 8.56 12.88 -22.30
C THR A 32 9.10 11.55 -21.80
N LEU A 33 10.37 11.55 -21.36
CA LEU A 33 11.05 10.35 -20.84
C LEU A 33 10.57 9.92 -19.45
N CYS A 34 9.79 10.73 -18.72
CA CYS A 34 9.24 10.32 -17.43
C CYS A 34 8.34 9.08 -17.56
N THR A 35 7.68 8.89 -18.70
CA THR A 35 6.82 7.73 -18.96
C THR A 35 7.60 6.41 -19.02
N ASN A 36 8.90 6.43 -19.31
CA ASN A 36 9.74 5.23 -19.41
C ASN A 36 9.83 4.45 -18.10
N VAL A 37 9.62 5.11 -16.95
CA VAL A 37 9.65 4.45 -15.64
C VAL A 37 8.31 3.80 -15.29
N ALA A 38 7.22 4.08 -16.00
CA ALA A 38 5.90 3.52 -15.71
C ALA A 38 5.90 1.99 -15.78
N GLN A 39 6.64 1.42 -16.73
CA GLN A 39 6.79 -0.03 -16.87
C GLN A 39 7.45 -0.70 -15.66
N LYS A 40 8.24 0.03 -14.86
CA LYS A 40 8.88 -0.51 -13.65
C LYS A 40 7.87 -0.90 -12.57
N ALA A 41 6.66 -0.35 -12.59
CA ALA A 41 5.59 -0.80 -11.71
C ALA A 41 5.29 -2.30 -11.88
N LYS A 42 5.45 -2.87 -13.09
CA LYS A 42 5.24 -4.30 -13.35
C LYS A 42 6.24 -5.19 -12.64
N LEU A 43 7.43 -4.69 -12.35
CA LEU A 43 8.49 -5.42 -11.62
C LEU A 43 8.13 -5.65 -10.14
N LEU A 44 7.06 -5.02 -9.65
CA LEU A 44 6.53 -5.30 -8.31
C LEU A 44 5.72 -6.59 -8.25
N VAL A 45 5.27 -7.13 -9.39
CA VAL A 45 4.52 -8.40 -9.40
C VAL A 45 5.43 -9.51 -8.86
N GLY A 46 4.92 -10.29 -7.91
CA GLY A 46 5.67 -11.32 -7.18
C GLY A 46 6.36 -10.83 -5.91
N VAL A 47 6.43 -9.52 -5.67
CA VAL A 47 6.99 -8.98 -4.42
C VAL A 47 6.00 -9.21 -3.27
N LYS A 48 6.49 -9.74 -2.15
CA LYS A 48 5.71 -9.95 -0.94
C LYS A 48 5.81 -8.79 0.02
N ILE A 49 4.68 -8.38 0.59
CA ILE A 49 4.60 -7.35 1.64
C ILE A 49 5.05 -7.94 2.96
N GLU A 50 6.35 -7.83 3.22
CA GLU A 50 7.01 -8.35 4.41
C GLU A 50 8.16 -7.45 4.86
N ARG A 51 8.84 -7.85 5.94
CA ARG A 51 9.95 -7.09 6.51
C ARG A 51 11.04 -6.86 5.45
N GLY A 52 11.39 -5.59 5.24
CA GLY A 52 12.41 -5.19 4.26
C GLY A 52 11.85 -4.78 2.90
N ILE A 53 10.52 -4.80 2.70
CA ILE A 53 9.91 -4.41 1.43
C ILE A 53 10.28 -2.98 0.97
N THR A 54 10.47 -2.04 1.90
CA THR A 54 10.87 -0.66 1.56
C THR A 54 12.21 -0.60 0.81
N ARG A 55 13.16 -1.48 1.19
CA ARG A 55 14.44 -1.65 0.48
C ARG A 55 14.24 -2.25 -0.89
N VAL A 56 13.41 -3.30 -1.00
CA VAL A 56 13.10 -3.96 -2.27
C VAL A 56 12.46 -2.98 -3.25
N VAL A 57 11.44 -2.24 -2.81
CA VAL A 57 10.80 -1.17 -3.60
C VAL A 57 11.81 -0.11 -4.03
N SER A 58 12.66 0.34 -3.12
CA SER A 58 13.69 1.35 -3.44
C SER A 58 14.68 0.87 -4.51
N GLN A 59 14.98 -0.43 -4.57
CA GLN A 59 15.84 -1.03 -5.59
C GLN A 59 15.13 -1.18 -6.95
N ILE A 60 13.83 -1.47 -6.96
CA ILE A 60 13.07 -1.68 -8.20
C ILE A 60 12.74 -0.36 -8.89
N ILE A 61 12.27 0.63 -8.12
CA ILE A 61 11.63 1.85 -8.64
C ILE A 61 12.32 3.14 -8.21
N GLY A 62 13.28 3.07 -7.28
CA GLY A 62 14.09 4.20 -6.86
C GLY A 62 15.43 4.28 -7.62
N GLY A 63 16.32 5.12 -7.11
CA GLY A 63 17.66 5.31 -7.68
C GLY A 63 17.67 6.12 -8.99
N SER A 64 18.84 6.17 -9.63
CA SER A 64 19.07 6.91 -10.88
C SER A 64 18.22 6.41 -12.04
N ASP A 65 17.90 5.10 -12.05
CA ASP A 65 17.12 4.47 -13.11
C ASP A 65 15.62 4.44 -12.79
N GLY A 66 15.21 5.05 -11.68
CA GLY A 66 13.86 5.01 -11.15
C GLY A 66 13.15 6.36 -11.21
N CYS A 67 12.10 6.50 -10.40
CA CYS A 67 11.39 7.75 -10.22
C CYS A 67 11.04 7.91 -8.75
N VAL A 68 11.51 9.00 -8.15
CA VAL A 68 11.22 9.33 -6.74
C VAL A 68 9.71 9.39 -6.49
N HIS A 69 8.94 10.04 -7.37
CA HIS A 69 7.50 10.19 -7.21
C HIS A 69 6.76 8.85 -7.25
N LEU A 70 7.11 7.96 -8.20
CA LEU A 70 6.50 6.63 -8.28
C LEU A 70 6.91 5.77 -7.09
N ARG A 71 8.17 5.86 -6.63
CA ARG A 71 8.64 5.15 -5.43
C ARG A 71 7.82 5.55 -4.21
N GLU A 72 7.62 6.84 -3.96
CA GLU A 72 6.83 7.31 -2.82
C GLU A 72 5.39 6.79 -2.88
N LEU A 73 4.73 6.89 -4.05
CA LEU A 73 3.37 6.34 -4.23
C LEU A 73 3.30 4.84 -3.88
N VAL A 74 4.31 4.07 -4.27
CA VAL A 74 4.37 2.64 -3.98
C VAL A 74 4.63 2.37 -2.50
N LEU A 75 5.55 3.11 -1.87
CA LEU A 75 5.83 2.97 -0.44
C LEU A 75 4.59 3.27 0.40
N GLU A 76 3.88 4.37 0.12
CA GLU A 76 2.64 4.72 0.82
C GLU A 76 1.54 3.68 0.60
N THR A 77 1.38 3.19 -0.63
CA THR A 77 0.40 2.14 -0.95
C THR A 77 0.71 0.84 -0.19
N ILE A 78 1.99 0.46 -0.10
CA ILE A 78 2.42 -0.76 0.61
C ILE A 78 2.26 -0.59 2.13
N ASN A 79 2.58 0.58 2.69
CA ASN A 79 2.38 0.88 4.10
C ASN A 79 0.89 0.78 4.46
N PHE A 80 0.02 1.35 3.63
CA PHE A 80 -1.43 1.22 3.79
C PHE A 80 -1.89 -0.23 3.67
N ALA A 81 -1.42 -0.97 2.66
CA ALA A 81 -1.78 -2.38 2.52
C ALA A 81 -1.33 -3.20 3.73
N ALA A 82 -0.13 -2.97 4.26
CA ALA A 82 0.39 -3.68 5.42
C ALA A 82 -0.52 -3.52 6.66
N THR A 83 -1.09 -2.34 6.90
CA THR A 83 -2.02 -2.13 8.02
C THR A 83 -3.37 -2.79 7.79
N VAL A 84 -3.88 -2.81 6.55
CA VAL A 84 -5.09 -3.56 6.18
C VAL A 84 -4.91 -5.07 6.38
N MET A 85 -3.71 -5.59 6.07
CA MET A 85 -3.37 -6.99 6.24
C MET A 85 -3.39 -7.45 7.70
N ILE A 86 -3.02 -6.58 8.66
CA ILE A 86 -3.16 -6.88 10.09
C ILE A 86 -4.63 -7.15 10.43
N GLY A 87 -5.55 -6.32 9.91
CA GLY A 87 -6.99 -6.55 10.07
C GLY A 87 -7.43 -7.89 9.48
N TYR A 88 -6.99 -8.19 8.25
CA TYR A 88 -7.29 -9.46 7.57
C TYR A 88 -6.93 -10.68 8.43
N ASP A 89 -5.70 -10.72 8.96
CA ASP A 89 -5.22 -11.85 9.77
C ASP A 89 -5.96 -12.00 11.11
N GLN A 90 -6.41 -10.88 11.67
CA GLN A 90 -7.07 -10.82 12.96
C GLN A 90 -8.61 -10.89 12.85
N GLY A 91 -9.15 -11.07 11.64
CA GLY A 91 -10.59 -11.22 11.41
C GLY A 91 -11.40 -9.92 11.58
N PHE A 92 -10.79 -8.74 11.42
CA PHE A 92 -11.47 -7.45 11.48
C PHE A 92 -11.12 -6.53 10.30
N GLY A 93 -11.91 -5.48 10.08
CA GLY A 93 -11.69 -4.51 9.00
C GLY A 93 -12.37 -4.86 7.67
N LEU A 94 -11.89 -4.28 6.56
CA LEU A 94 -12.59 -4.24 5.26
C LEU A 94 -13.05 -5.61 4.74
N MET A 95 -12.34 -6.69 5.06
CA MET A 95 -12.60 -8.03 4.52
C MET A 95 -13.36 -8.95 5.48
N SER A 96 -13.70 -8.49 6.69
CA SER A 96 -14.47 -9.27 7.66
C SER A 96 -15.95 -8.88 7.65
N ARG A 97 -16.79 -9.71 7.04
CA ARG A 97 -18.24 -9.43 6.95
C ARG A 97 -18.88 -9.32 8.33
N ASP A 98 -18.55 -10.24 9.23
CA ASP A 98 -19.13 -10.30 10.57
C ASP A 98 -18.74 -9.06 11.39
N PHE A 99 -17.50 -8.58 11.27
CA PHE A 99 -17.07 -7.31 11.86
C PHE A 99 -17.82 -6.11 11.24
N ASN A 100 -18.03 -6.12 9.92
CA ASN A 100 -18.64 -5.00 9.22
C ASN A 100 -20.18 -4.91 9.37
N ILE A 101 -20.86 -5.90 9.96
CA ILE A 101 -22.28 -5.78 10.31
C ILE A 101 -22.52 -5.32 11.76
N GLN A 102 -21.50 -5.39 12.60
CA GLN A 102 -21.55 -4.91 13.98
C GLN A 102 -21.75 -3.39 14.05
N ASN A 103 -22.29 -2.92 15.17
CA ASN A 103 -22.36 -1.49 15.45
C ASN A 103 -20.98 -0.92 15.84
N GLU A 104 -20.86 0.40 15.90
CA GLU A 104 -19.58 1.09 16.18
C GLU A 104 -18.95 0.63 17.50
N LYS A 105 -19.75 0.48 18.56
CA LYS A 105 -19.26 0.10 19.89
C LYS A 105 -18.65 -1.30 19.88
N GLU A 106 -19.35 -2.26 19.28
CA GLU A 106 -18.88 -3.64 19.13
C GLU A 106 -17.59 -3.71 18.30
N ARG A 107 -17.53 -2.96 17.19
CA ARG A 107 -16.32 -2.88 16.37
C ARG A 107 -15.14 -2.32 17.17
N LEU A 108 -15.38 -1.29 17.98
CA LEU A 108 -14.34 -0.68 18.80
C LEU A 108 -13.85 -1.64 19.88
N GLU A 109 -14.73 -2.42 20.51
CA GLU A 109 -14.36 -3.42 21.52
C GLU A 109 -13.44 -4.51 20.92
N VAL A 110 -13.74 -5.00 19.72
CA VAL A 110 -12.92 -5.99 19.01
C VAL A 110 -11.58 -5.41 18.54
N SER A 111 -11.58 -4.22 17.97
CA SER A 111 -10.38 -3.65 17.33
C SER A 111 -9.41 -2.98 18.30
N ARG A 112 -9.89 -2.48 19.45
CA ARG A 112 -9.09 -1.75 20.44
C ARG A 112 -7.84 -2.49 20.92
N PRO A 113 -7.87 -3.76 21.34
CA PRO A 113 -6.66 -4.46 21.78
C PRO A 113 -5.65 -4.68 20.64
N LEU A 114 -6.10 -4.70 19.39
CA LEU A 114 -5.29 -5.01 18.21
C LEU A 114 -4.64 -3.77 17.59
N LEU A 115 -5.24 -2.59 17.80
CA LEU A 115 -4.84 -1.31 17.20
C LEU A 115 -4.29 -0.30 18.21
N LYS A 116 -3.86 -0.76 19.39
CA LYS A 116 -3.30 0.11 20.43
C LYS A 116 -2.23 1.05 19.87
N ASN A 117 -2.38 2.35 20.13
CA ASN A 117 -1.47 3.41 19.71
C ASN A 117 -1.24 3.53 18.19
N THR A 118 -2.13 3.01 17.34
CA THR A 118 -2.00 3.16 15.89
C THR A 118 -2.70 4.40 15.33
N CYS A 119 -3.68 4.98 16.04
CA CYS A 119 -4.32 6.23 15.66
C CYS A 119 -4.97 6.93 16.86
N TYR A 120 -5.53 8.13 16.62
CA TYR A 120 -6.18 8.94 17.65
C TYR A 120 -7.27 8.19 18.45
N ILE A 121 -8.06 7.34 17.78
CA ILE A 121 -9.14 6.57 18.42
C ILE A 121 -8.62 5.47 19.35
N TYR A 122 -7.43 4.93 19.06
CA TYR A 122 -6.83 3.81 19.80
C TYR A 122 -5.66 4.24 20.68
N LYS A 123 -5.53 5.54 20.97
CA LYS A 123 -4.52 6.06 21.89
C LYS A 123 -4.74 5.49 23.30
N GLU A 124 -3.69 4.93 23.90
CA GLU A 124 -3.66 4.61 25.33
C GLU A 124 -3.03 5.78 26.12
N GLU A 125 -3.47 5.98 27.36
CA GLU A 125 -2.91 6.97 28.29
C GLU A 125 -1.60 6.50 28.93
#